data_AF-A0AAV4A7B6-F1
#
_entry.id   AF-A0AAV4A7B6-F1
#
_cell.length_a   1.000
_cell.length_b   1.000
_cell.length_c   1.000
_cell.angle_alpha   90.00
_cell.angle_beta   90.00
_cell.angle_gamma   90.00
#
_symmetry.space_group_name_H-M   'P 1'
#
loop_
_entity.id
_entity.type
_entity.pdbx_description
1 polymer ?
#
loop_
_entity_poly.entity_id
_entity_poly.type
_entity_poly.pdbx_seq_one_letter_code
_entity_poly.pdbx_strand_id
1 'polypeptide(L)'
;MLGTYDPMPNIFNEKLVSLDIDRLKVHLANGVALSKPVEKLLGLSGLLPVHPMSYITAKRNRQKLEAEASSQGDNSNEENPSEH
;
A
#
# COMPACT_ATOMS: atom_id res chain seq x y z
N MET A 1 -24.43 -0.49 6.09
CA MET A 1 -23.26 0.05 5.37
C MET A 1 -22.38 0.76 6.40
N LEU A 2 -21.08 0.45 6.45
CA LEU A 2 -20.11 0.99 7.44
C LEU A 2 -19.11 1.99 6.82
N GLY A 3 -19.19 2.20 5.51
CA GLY A 3 -18.24 3.01 4.76
C GLY A 3 -18.20 2.67 3.27
N THR A 4 -17.34 3.38 2.54
CA THR A 4 -17.03 3.16 1.11
C THR A 4 -15.52 3.27 0.87
N TYR A 5 -15.03 2.59 -0.17
CA TYR A 5 -13.65 2.71 -0.64
C TYR A 5 -13.63 2.87 -2.16
N ASP A 6 -12.98 3.94 -2.62
CA ASP A 6 -12.66 4.13 -4.03
C ASP A 6 -11.15 3.84 -4.27
N PRO A 7 -10.82 2.76 -5.00
CA PRO A 7 -9.43 2.43 -5.29
C PRO A 7 -8.79 3.33 -6.35
N MET A 8 -9.59 4.05 -7.15
CA MET A 8 -9.10 4.90 -8.22
C MET A 8 -8.56 6.21 -7.64
N PRO A 9 -7.32 6.61 -7.95
CA PRO A 9 -6.78 7.88 -7.50
C PRO A 9 -7.55 9.04 -8.13
N ASN A 10 -7.88 10.05 -7.34
CA ASN A 10 -8.47 11.31 -7.82
C ASN A 10 -7.43 12.20 -8.53
N ILE A 11 -7.83 13.40 -8.95
CA ILE A 11 -6.94 14.40 -9.56
C ILE A 11 -5.78 14.85 -8.66
N PHE A 12 -5.88 14.62 -7.36
CA PHE A 12 -4.84 14.89 -6.35
C PHE A 12 -4.00 13.65 -6.01
N ASN A 13 -4.20 12.55 -6.75
CA ASN A 13 -3.53 11.27 -6.56
C ASN A 13 -3.82 10.59 -5.20
N GLU A 14 -5.00 10.86 -4.64
CA GLU A 14 -5.47 10.30 -3.37
C GLU A 14 -6.53 9.22 -3.60
N LYS A 15 -6.53 8.18 -2.76
CA LYS A 15 -7.57 7.15 -2.73
C LYS A 15 -8.54 7.45 -1.61
N LEU A 16 -9.82 7.57 -1.93
CA LEU A 16 -10.84 8.01 -0.97
C LEU A 16 -11.42 6.84 -0.19
N VAL A 17 -11.49 7.01 1.13
CA VAL A 17 -12.13 6.05 2.04
C VAL A 17 -13.04 6.81 2.99
N SER A 18 -14.30 6.39 3.07
CA SER A 18 -15.26 6.87 4.07
C SER A 18 -15.56 5.77 5.07
N LEU A 19 -15.53 6.08 6.37
CA LEU A 19 -15.76 5.12 7.46
C LEU A 19 -16.65 5.73 8.53
N ASP A 20 -17.66 4.99 8.97
CA ASP A 20 -18.44 5.28 10.18
C ASP A 20 -17.71 4.68 11.39
N ILE A 21 -16.94 5.51 12.08
CA ILE A 21 -16.07 5.09 13.18
C ILE A 21 -16.88 4.61 14.38
N ASP A 22 -18.01 5.26 14.68
CA ASP A 22 -18.80 4.95 15.87
C ASP A 22 -19.46 3.59 15.73
N ARG A 23 -20.07 3.33 14.56
CA ARG A 23 -20.66 2.03 14.29
C ARG A 23 -19.61 0.94 14.16
N LEU A 24 -18.45 1.25 13.58
CA LEU A 24 -17.34 0.31 13.45
C LEU A 24 -16.83 -0.14 14.82
N LYS A 25 -16.65 0.77 15.78
CA LYS A 25 -16.23 0.44 17.17
C LYS A 25 -17.19 -0.54 17.84
N VAL A 26 -18.50 -0.37 17.68
CA VAL A 26 -19.50 -1.30 18.23
C VAL A 26 -19.35 -2.71 17.63
N HIS A 27 -19.12 -2.81 16.31
CA HIS A 27 -18.92 -4.11 15.67
C HIS A 27 -17.60 -4.77 16.07
N LEU A 28 -16.54 -3.98 16.27
CA LEU A 28 -15.27 -4.48 16.81
C LEU A 28 -15.44 -4.99 18.25
N ALA A 29 -16.18 -4.25 19.09
CA ALA A 29 -16.48 -4.68 20.46
C ALA A 29 -17.27 -5.99 20.51
N ASN A 30 -18.12 -6.24 19.50
CA ASN A 30 -18.85 -7.49 19.35
C ASN A 30 -18.00 -8.66 18.79
N GLY A 31 -16.71 -8.44 18.52
CA GLY A 31 -15.78 -9.49 18.09
C GLY A 31 -15.96 -9.94 16.64
N VAL A 32 -16.49 -9.08 15.76
CA VAL A 32 -16.66 -9.41 14.34
C VAL A 32 -15.30 -9.62 13.67
N ALA A 33 -15.17 -10.71 12.90
CA ALA A 33 -13.97 -10.99 12.13
C ALA A 33 -13.79 -9.98 10.99
N LEU A 34 -12.58 -9.45 10.84
CA LEU A 34 -12.20 -8.55 9.76
C LEU A 34 -11.50 -9.32 8.64
N SER A 35 -11.67 -8.85 7.41
CA SER A 35 -10.88 -9.38 6.30
C SER A 35 -9.50 -8.73 6.29
N LYS A 36 -8.48 -9.47 5.84
CA LYS A 36 -7.09 -8.98 5.72
C LYS A 36 -6.94 -7.60 5.05
N PRO A 37 -7.65 -7.26 3.95
CA PRO A 37 -7.53 -5.92 3.36
C PRO A 37 -8.15 -4.83 4.25
N VAL A 38 -9.22 -5.11 4.97
CA VAL A 38 -9.86 -4.16 5.89
C VAL A 38 -8.98 -3.92 7.11
N GLU A 39 -8.35 -4.95 7.68
CA GLU A 39 -7.39 -4.79 8.78
C GLU A 39 -6.21 -3.89 8.39
N LYS A 40 -5.67 -4.05 7.17
CA LYS A 40 -4.62 -3.18 6.66
C LYS A 40 -5.10 -1.74 6.52
N LEU A 41 -6.32 -1.53 6.01
CA LEU A 41 -6.90 -0.20 5.84
C LEU A 41 -7.07 0.48 7.21
N LEU A 42 -7.68 -0.21 8.17
CA LEU A 42 -7.89 0.32 9.52
C LEU A 42 -6.58 0.53 10.27
N GLY A 43 -5.56 -0.26 9.96
CA GLY A 43 -4.19 -0.04 10.43
C GLY A 43 -3.55 1.24 9.88
N LEU A 44 -3.80 1.56 8.61
CA LEU A 44 -3.32 2.79 7.97
C LEU A 44 -4.09 4.04 8.44
N SER A 45 -5.37 3.90 8.79
CA SER A 45 -6.18 5.01 9.33
C SER A 45 -5.90 5.33 10.80
N GLY A 46 -5.09 4.51 11.49
CA GLY A 46 -4.76 4.68 12.91
C GLY A 46 -5.84 4.17 13.87
N LEU A 47 -6.89 3.49 13.37
CA LEU A 47 -7.91 2.86 14.22
C LEU A 47 -7.44 1.53 14.83
N LEU A 48 -6.55 0.83 14.12
CA LEU A 48 -5.91 -0.40 14.58
C LEU A 48 -4.38 -0.28 14.45
N PRO A 49 -3.61 -1.15 15.11
CA PRO A 49 -2.19 -1.29 14.81
C PRO A 49 -1.95 -1.66 13.35
N VAL A 50 -0.83 -1.20 12.78
CA VAL A 50 -0.46 -1.53 11.40
C VAL A 50 -0.26 -3.04 11.26
N HIS A 51 -0.99 -3.65 10.32
CA HIS A 51 -0.94 -5.09 10.10
C HIS A 51 0.49 -5.58 9.76
N PRO A 52 1.00 -6.67 10.37
CA PRO A 52 2.40 -7.12 10.21
C PRO A 52 2.85 -7.32 8.75
N MET A 53 1.97 -7.86 7.90
CA MET A 53 2.27 -8.02 6.48
C MET A 53 2.54 -6.70 5.76
N SER A 54 2.02 -5.57 6.23
CA SER A 54 2.33 -4.26 5.63
C SER A 54 3.82 -3.92 5.80
N TYR A 55 4.41 -4.21 6.96
CA TYR A 55 5.86 -4.05 7.18
C TYR A 55 6.69 -5.00 6.32
N ILE A 56 6.26 -6.26 6.24
CA ILE A 56 6.97 -7.28 5.44
C ILE A 56 6.92 -6.90 3.95
N THR A 57 5.76 -6.50 3.45
CA THR A 57 5.59 -6.01 2.07
C THR A 57 6.45 -4.78 1.82
N ALA A 58 6.48 -3.81 2.74
CA ALA A 58 7.33 -2.63 2.60
C ALA A 58 8.83 -2.98 2.54
N LYS A 59 9.29 -3.95 3.35
CA LYS A 59 10.67 -4.46 3.28
C LYS A 59 10.96 -5.13 1.92
N ARG A 60 10.08 -6.01 1.46
CA ARG A 60 10.23 -6.69 0.16
C ARG A 60 10.22 -5.71 -1.00
N ASN A 61 9.38 -4.68 -0.96
CA ASN A 61 9.32 -3.66 -2.00
C ASN A 61 10.63 -2.86 -2.06
N ARG A 62 11.22 -2.49 -0.91
CA ARG A 62 12.52 -1.82 -0.86
C ARG A 62 13.64 -2.66 -1.48
N GLN A 63 13.72 -3.95 -1.12
CA GLN A 63 14.72 -4.87 -1.69
C GLN A 63 14.57 -5.03 -3.21
N LYS A 64 13.34 -5.08 -3.72
CA LYS A 64 13.08 -5.14 -5.17
C LYS A 64 13.55 -3.87 -5.89
N LEU A 65 13.20 -2.70 -5.34
CA LEU A 65 13.63 -1.42 -5.91
C LEU A 65 15.16 -1.28 -5.93
N GLU A 66 15.85 -1.73 -4.89
CA GLU A 66 17.33 -1.74 -4.83
C GLU A 66 17.96 -2.67 -5.88
N ALA A 67 17.38 -3.87 -6.05
CA ALA A 67 17.82 -4.82 -7.08
C ALA A 67 17.58 -4.30 -8.50
N GLU A 68 16.41 -3.71 -8.74
CA GLU A 68 16.04 -3.09 -10.02
C GLU A 68 16.97 -1.92 -10.36
N ALA A 69 17.24 -1.04 -9.40
CA ALA A 69 18.16 0.09 -9.58
C ALA A 69 19.60 -0.36 -9.90
N SER A 70 20.07 -1.45 -9.28
CA SER A 70 21.39 -2.03 -9.57
C SER A 70 21.46 -2.62 -10.98
N SER A 71 20.38 -3.24 -11.46
CA SER A 71 20.31 -3.84 -12.80
C SER A 71 20.13 -2.83 -13.95
N GLN A 72 19.57 -1.64 -13.68
CA GLN A 72 19.40 -0.59 -14.70
C GLN A 72 20.68 0.24 -14.93
N GLY A 73 21.62 0.25 -13.98
CA GLY A 73 22.90 0.94 -14.12
C GLY A 73 23.87 0.32 -15.13
N ASP A 74 23.70 -0.97 -15.45
CA ASP A 74 24.62 -1.71 -16.34
C ASP A 74 24.24 -1.63 -17.83
N ASN A 75 23.01 -1.25 -18.18
CA ASN A 75 22.53 -1.25 -19.58
C ASN A 75 22.66 0.09 -20.32
N SER A 76 23.17 1.16 -19.69
CA SER A 76 23.26 2.49 -20.30
C SER A 76 24.63 2.82 -20.91
N ASN A 77 25.58 1.87 -20.93
CA ASN A 77 26.96 2.11 -21.35
C ASN A 77 27.40 1.38 -22.64
N GLU A 78 26.48 0.78 -23.41
CA GLU A 78 26.80 0.00 -24.63
C GLU A 78 26.22 0.54 -25.96
N GLU A 79 25.66 1.74 -26.00
CA GLU A 79 25.24 2.37 -27.28
C GLU A 79 26.09 3.60 -27.62
N ASN A 80 27.37 3.39 -27.97
CA ASN A 80 28.03 4.33 -28.89
C ASN A 80 29.16 3.64 -29.69
N PRO A 81 28.84 2.94 -30.80
CA PRO A 81 29.83 2.65 -31.81
C PRO A 81 30.01 3.90 -32.68
N SER A 82 31.19 4.49 -32.56
CA SER A 82 31.79 5.42 -33.52
C SER A 82 31.89 4.81 -34.91
N GLU A 83 31.46 5.53 -35.95
CA GLU A 83 31.89 5.38 -37.36
C GLU A 83 31.35 6.62 -38.13
N HIS A 84 32.20 7.60 -38.46
CA HIS A 84 33.03 7.78 -39.67
C HIS A 84 32.43 8.81 -40.64
#